data_AF-A0A2V7YWG7-F1
#
_entry.id   AF-A0A2V7YWG7-F1
#
_cell.length_a   1.000
_cell.length_b   1.000
_cell.length_c   1.000
_cell.angle_alpha   90.00
_cell.angle_beta   90.00
_cell.angle_gamma   90.00
#
_symmetry.space_group_name_H-M   'P 1'
#
loop_
_entity.id
_entity.type
_entity.pdbx_description
1 polymer ?
#
loop_
_entity_poly.entity_id
_entity_poly.type
_entity_poly.pdbx_seq_one_letter_code
_entity_poly.pdbx_strand_id
1 'polypeptide(L)'
;MKKVLVYGALCALTLAIPAAAEKVYVPVLGATKLWVADDRLEVPAFTEEETYQAGLEVPLADLPRPREMNSLVVGAANLSEQTASCQATLSRPDGSRLGEVQFDVAPMSLASRDALGAVNRARVGAVTVTCDQSFYPLAVASEGSGKAPIIAKGIGPNAPCTFFLTALKQPNGHFATGQQGVFHEATKANPKGIVCLRSTQNLNIAKAVYEWDVYVGPWSSRDKSGIHNLGYFFLDRYRSGVIGNVNALGPNKSQLKIMQNISMAPGTNTNAKAGYLMITGQTYHVIYTYDASNKQATMQLQLAGQTVANFSVNAQPGNNQTLIFRQFGTGNLAGLISSNEFGNYLNQHHPEEATIGWKYMNFKLDMTPK
;
A
#
# COMPACT_ATOMS: atom_id res chain seq x y z
N MET A 1 -58.09 -41.10 -16.39
CA MET A 1 -58.03 -40.39 -15.07
C MET A 1 -57.00 -39.28 -15.20
N LYS A 2 -57.41 -38.01 -15.40
CA LYS A 2 -57.36 -36.91 -14.40
C LYS A 2 -55.92 -36.68 -13.88
N LYS A 3 -55.19 -35.56 -14.05
CA LYS A 3 -55.50 -34.15 -14.39
C LYS A 3 -54.25 -33.45 -15.00
N VAL A 4 -54.51 -32.29 -15.60
CA VAL A 4 -53.67 -31.34 -16.35
C VAL A 4 -53.26 -30.12 -15.48
N LEU A 5 -52.32 -29.29 -15.98
CA LEU A 5 -51.92 -27.87 -15.67
C LEU A 5 -50.58 -27.74 -14.92
N VAL A 6 -49.49 -27.10 -15.40
CA VAL A 6 -49.18 -25.88 -16.21
C VAL A 6 -49.32 -24.54 -15.44
N TYR A 7 -48.15 -23.95 -15.15
CA TYR A 7 -47.71 -22.54 -14.94
C TYR A 7 -48.48 -21.56 -14.03
N GLY A 8 -47.72 -20.80 -13.22
CA GLY A 8 -48.13 -19.52 -12.62
C GLY A 8 -47.12 -18.97 -11.60
N ALA A 9 -46.62 -17.76 -11.82
CA ALA A 9 -45.48 -17.15 -11.14
C ALA A 9 -45.85 -16.23 -9.94
N LEU A 10 -44.78 -15.74 -9.28
CA LEU A 10 -44.62 -14.48 -8.52
C LEU A 10 -44.76 -14.45 -6.97
N CYS A 11 -43.61 -14.13 -6.36
CA CYS A 11 -43.33 -13.09 -5.34
C CYS A 11 -43.99 -13.13 -3.94
N ALA A 12 -43.15 -13.38 -2.93
CA ALA A 12 -42.89 -12.49 -1.77
C ALA A 12 -41.66 -13.02 -1.00
N LEU A 13 -40.45 -12.44 -1.15
CA LEU A 13 -39.90 -11.39 -0.29
C LEU A 13 -40.10 -11.63 1.21
N THR A 14 -39.07 -12.12 1.89
CA THR A 14 -38.66 -11.59 3.20
C THR A 14 -37.20 -11.98 3.49
N LEU A 15 -36.33 -10.95 3.40
CA LEU A 15 -35.17 -10.70 4.25
C LEU A 15 -34.07 -11.77 4.27
N ALA A 16 -33.30 -11.82 3.18
CA ALA A 16 -31.90 -12.21 3.29
C ALA A 16 -31.18 -11.15 4.14
N ILE A 17 -30.99 -11.46 5.42
CA ILE A 17 -30.01 -10.82 6.28
C ILE A 17 -28.68 -10.87 5.49
N PRO A 18 -28.00 -9.74 5.23
CA PRO A 18 -26.65 -9.83 4.69
C PRO A 18 -25.85 -10.58 5.74
N ALA A 19 -25.36 -11.77 5.39
CA ALA A 19 -24.36 -12.45 6.17
C ALA A 19 -23.21 -11.45 6.34
N ALA A 20 -23.12 -10.86 7.54
CA ALA A 20 -21.96 -10.10 7.93
C ALA A 20 -20.82 -11.12 7.90
N ALA A 21 -20.06 -11.13 6.81
CA ALA A 21 -18.87 -11.93 6.69
C ALA A 21 -18.00 -11.59 7.89
N GLU A 22 -17.87 -12.57 8.78
CA GLU A 22 -17.05 -12.49 9.96
C GLU A 22 -15.65 -12.11 9.50
N LYS A 23 -15.10 -11.01 10.04
CA LYS A 23 -13.68 -10.72 9.86
C LYS A 23 -12.95 -11.98 10.32
N VAL A 24 -12.33 -12.70 9.39
CA VAL A 24 -11.39 -13.76 9.75
C VAL A 24 -10.17 -13.04 10.28
N TYR A 25 -10.24 -12.66 11.56
CA TYR A 25 -9.04 -12.50 12.36
C TYR A 25 -8.40 -13.88 12.32
N VAL A 26 -7.25 -14.02 11.69
CA VAL A 26 -6.38 -15.13 12.04
C VAL A 26 -5.83 -14.72 13.40
N PRO A 27 -6.33 -15.24 14.54
CA PRO A 27 -5.57 -15.12 15.77
C PRO A 27 -4.28 -15.84 15.44
N VAL A 28 -3.21 -15.09 15.21
CA VAL A 28 -1.93 -15.71 14.99
C VAL A 28 -1.58 -16.35 16.32
N LEU A 29 -1.80 -17.66 16.43
CA LEU A 29 -1.66 -18.44 17.66
C LEU A 29 -0.18 -18.35 18.08
N GLY A 30 0.13 -17.38 18.95
CA GLY A 30 1.50 -16.98 19.30
C GLY A 30 1.67 -15.47 19.49
N ALA A 31 0.91 -14.65 18.77
CA ALA A 31 0.87 -13.20 18.91
C ALA A 31 0.20 -12.75 20.22
N THR A 32 -0.39 -13.63 21.02
CA THR A 32 -0.85 -13.29 22.37
C THR A 32 0.26 -13.42 23.41
N LYS A 33 1.28 -14.27 23.23
CA LYS A 33 2.36 -14.46 24.21
C LYS A 33 3.47 -13.40 24.14
N LEU A 34 3.67 -12.75 23.00
CA LEU A 34 4.71 -11.71 22.85
C LEU A 34 4.39 -10.41 23.59
N TRP A 35 3.13 -10.20 24.00
CA TRP A 35 2.60 -8.87 24.34
C TRP A 35 1.97 -8.79 25.74
N VAL A 36 2.06 -9.86 26.53
CA VAL A 36 1.52 -9.96 27.91
C VAL A 36 2.29 -9.09 28.92
N ALA A 37 3.24 -8.24 28.48
CA ALA A 37 3.88 -7.29 29.38
C ALA A 37 3.10 -5.96 29.49
N ASP A 38 2.22 -5.64 28.53
CA ASP A 38 1.41 -4.41 28.56
C ASP A 38 0.13 -4.62 27.74
N ASP A 39 -1.02 -4.78 28.42
CA ASP A 39 -2.37 -5.04 27.87
C ASP A 39 -2.90 -3.94 26.92
N ARG A 40 -2.06 -3.00 26.50
CA ARG A 40 -2.41 -1.84 25.65
C ARG A 40 -1.83 -1.91 24.24
N LEU A 41 -1.03 -2.93 23.91
CA LEU A 41 -0.50 -3.09 22.55
C LEU A 41 -1.38 -4.01 21.72
N GLU A 42 -2.26 -3.39 20.93
CA GLU A 42 -2.93 -4.07 19.83
C GLU A 42 -1.89 -4.51 18.79
N VAL A 43 -1.76 -5.82 18.61
CA VAL A 43 -1.06 -6.39 17.45
C VAL A 43 -1.83 -5.92 16.21
N PRO A 44 -1.16 -5.29 15.22
CA PRO A 44 -1.86 -4.89 14.03
C PRO A 44 -2.48 -6.12 13.38
N ALA A 45 -3.79 -6.11 13.20
CA ALA A 45 -4.42 -7.07 12.30
C ALA A 45 -3.86 -6.79 10.89
N PHE A 46 -3.34 -7.83 10.24
CA PHE A 46 -2.89 -7.77 8.86
C PHE A 46 -3.61 -8.83 8.04
N THR A 47 -3.78 -8.55 6.75
CA THR A 47 -4.49 -9.41 5.82
C THR A 47 -3.54 -9.96 4.75
N GLU A 48 -4.01 -10.88 3.91
CA GLU A 48 -3.18 -11.46 2.84
C GLU A 48 -2.64 -10.40 1.87
N GLU A 49 -3.42 -9.35 1.60
CA GLU A 49 -3.04 -8.22 0.74
C GLU A 49 -1.85 -7.42 1.29
N GLU A 50 -1.62 -7.53 2.59
CA GLU A 50 -0.58 -6.84 3.33
C GLU A 50 0.73 -7.62 3.37
N THR A 51 0.73 -8.86 2.88
CA THR A 51 1.93 -9.67 2.77
C THR A 51 2.84 -9.22 1.64
N TYR A 52 4.12 -9.50 1.85
CA TYR A 52 5.20 -9.37 0.90
C TYR A 52 5.47 -10.73 0.28
N GLN A 53 5.68 -10.75 -1.03
CA GLN A 53 6.07 -11.97 -1.74
C GLN A 53 7.40 -12.53 -1.23
N ALA A 54 7.56 -13.84 -1.36
CA ALA A 54 8.80 -14.56 -1.04
C ALA A 54 10.04 -13.91 -1.69
N GLY A 55 11.14 -13.90 -0.95
CA GLY A 55 12.46 -13.42 -1.39
C GLY A 55 12.62 -11.90 -1.39
N LEU A 56 11.59 -11.12 -1.04
CA LEU A 56 11.71 -9.68 -0.94
C LEU A 56 12.46 -9.25 0.32
N GLU A 57 13.43 -8.35 0.15
CA GLU A 57 14.06 -7.63 1.25
C GLU A 57 13.17 -6.47 1.69
N VAL A 58 12.49 -6.60 2.83
CA VAL A 58 11.52 -5.61 3.30
C VAL A 58 12.10 -4.80 4.45
N PRO A 59 12.45 -3.52 4.22
CA PRO A 59 12.89 -2.62 5.28
C PRO A 59 11.74 -2.32 6.25
N LEU A 60 12.07 -2.13 7.52
CA LEU A 60 11.13 -1.74 8.57
C LEU A 60 11.26 -0.24 8.91
N ALA A 61 10.15 0.51 8.83
CA ALA A 61 10.10 1.93 9.20
C ALA A 61 9.95 2.16 10.71
N ASP A 62 10.00 3.44 11.11
CA ASP A 62 9.60 3.93 12.44
C ASP A 62 10.36 3.31 13.63
N LEU A 63 11.53 2.73 13.42
CA LEU A 63 12.37 2.34 14.53
C LEU A 63 12.72 3.59 15.39
N PRO A 64 12.66 3.49 16.73
CA PRO A 64 13.13 4.55 17.61
C PRO A 64 14.56 4.97 17.26
N ARG A 65 14.95 6.17 17.70
CA ARG A 65 16.33 6.62 17.51
C ARG A 65 17.30 5.59 18.10
N PRO A 66 18.42 5.27 17.43
CA PRO A 66 19.34 4.21 17.85
C PRO A 66 19.86 4.33 19.29
N ARG A 67 19.88 5.55 19.86
CA ARG A 67 20.37 5.81 21.23
C ARG A 67 19.29 5.62 22.31
N GLU A 68 18.03 5.55 21.92
CA GLU A 68 16.88 5.48 22.82
C GLU A 68 16.34 4.04 22.95
N MET A 69 16.79 3.13 22.07
CA MET A 69 16.29 1.75 21.95
C MET A 69 16.89 0.82 23.02
N ASN A 70 16.02 0.27 23.88
CA ASN A 70 16.38 -0.65 24.97
C ASN A 70 16.14 -2.12 24.64
N SER A 71 15.14 -2.39 23.80
CA SER A 71 14.87 -3.70 23.24
C SER A 71 14.50 -3.58 21.77
N LEU A 72 14.80 -4.62 21.01
CA LEU A 72 14.36 -4.78 19.63
C LEU A 72 14.04 -6.24 19.40
N VAL A 73 12.77 -6.52 19.15
CA VAL A 73 12.28 -7.82 18.71
C VAL A 73 11.95 -7.71 17.23
N VAL A 74 12.44 -8.63 16.42
CA VAL A 74 12.14 -8.70 14.98
C VAL A 74 11.45 -10.01 14.69
N GLY A 75 10.57 -10.03 13.70
CA GLY A 75 9.83 -11.24 13.35
C GLY A 75 9.12 -11.13 12.02
N ALA A 76 8.44 -12.21 11.68
CA ALA A 76 7.57 -12.28 10.52
C ALA A 76 6.41 -13.20 10.81
N ALA A 77 5.23 -12.83 10.32
CA ALA A 77 4.10 -13.75 10.22
C ALA A 77 4.11 -14.44 8.86
N ASN A 78 3.82 -15.72 8.87
CA ASN A 78 3.73 -16.57 7.69
C ASN A 78 2.28 -16.91 7.45
N LEU A 79 1.74 -16.46 6.31
CA LEU A 79 0.36 -16.74 5.90
C LEU A 79 0.27 -17.90 4.89
N SER A 80 1.37 -18.60 4.65
CA SER A 80 1.37 -19.81 3.82
C SER A 80 1.05 -21.06 4.64
N GLU A 81 0.67 -22.12 3.93
CA GLU A 81 0.47 -23.47 4.49
C GLU A 81 1.80 -24.22 4.71
N GLN A 82 2.94 -23.62 4.35
CA GLN A 82 4.28 -24.20 4.50
C GLN A 82 5.08 -23.45 5.56
N THR A 83 6.10 -24.06 6.14
CA THR A 83 7.04 -23.33 7.01
C THR A 83 7.83 -22.33 6.16
N ALA A 84 8.00 -21.11 6.68
CA ALA A 84 8.86 -20.10 6.08
C ALA A 84 10.20 -20.05 6.82
N SER A 85 11.30 -20.00 6.08
CA SER A 85 12.62 -19.67 6.61
C SER A 85 12.89 -18.18 6.37
N CYS A 86 13.14 -17.45 7.45
CA CYS A 86 13.25 -16.00 7.44
C CYS A 86 14.57 -15.51 8.03
N GLN A 87 15.01 -14.36 7.54
CA GLN A 87 16.21 -13.66 7.98
C GLN A 87 15.88 -12.20 8.26
N ALA A 88 16.33 -11.69 9.42
CA ALA A 88 16.37 -10.26 9.70
C ALA A 88 17.82 -9.76 9.64
N THR A 89 18.10 -8.80 8.77
CA THR A 89 19.40 -8.13 8.64
C THR A 89 19.36 -6.81 9.38
N LEU A 90 20.33 -6.61 10.29
CA LEU A 90 20.46 -5.38 11.08
C LEU A 90 21.63 -4.55 10.55
N SER A 91 21.41 -3.25 10.42
CA SER A 91 22.43 -2.30 9.96
C SER A 91 22.57 -1.12 10.91
N ARG A 92 23.76 -0.53 10.95
CA ARG A 92 24.07 0.72 11.64
C ARG A 92 23.38 1.91 10.96
N PRO A 93 23.31 3.08 11.62
CA PRO A 93 22.78 4.30 11.01
C PRO A 93 23.53 4.77 9.76
N ASP A 94 24.79 4.35 9.57
CA ASP A 94 25.59 4.61 8.37
C ASP A 94 25.34 3.59 7.23
N GLY A 95 24.42 2.64 7.43
CA GLY A 95 24.10 1.58 6.47
C GLY A 95 25.02 0.36 6.54
N SER A 96 26.11 0.40 7.31
CA SER A 96 27.00 -0.76 7.45
C SER A 96 26.32 -1.89 8.23
N ARG A 97 26.53 -3.13 7.79
CA ARG A 97 25.91 -4.31 8.39
C ARG A 97 26.42 -4.55 9.82
N LEU A 98 25.50 -4.87 10.74
CA LEU A 98 25.77 -5.28 12.11
C LEU A 98 25.76 -6.79 12.27
N GLY A 99 24.77 -7.45 11.68
CA GLY A 99 24.55 -8.88 11.85
C GLY A 99 23.23 -9.33 11.24
N GLU A 100 22.93 -10.60 11.42
CA GLU A 100 21.70 -11.24 10.94
C GLU A 100 21.11 -12.15 12.01
N VAL A 101 19.79 -12.29 11.98
CA VAL A 101 19.03 -13.18 12.85
C VAL A 101 18.17 -14.08 11.98
N GLN A 102 18.47 -15.38 12.01
CA GLN A 102 17.72 -16.41 11.29
C GLN A 102 16.61 -16.97 12.17
N PHE A 103 15.44 -17.25 11.60
CA PHE A 103 14.33 -17.88 12.28
C PHE A 103 13.35 -18.53 11.32
N ASP A 104 12.79 -19.67 11.71
CA ASP A 104 11.68 -20.30 11.00
C ASP A 104 10.35 -19.85 11.58
N VAL A 105 9.35 -19.73 10.69
CA VAL A 105 7.97 -19.38 11.01
C VAL A 105 7.07 -20.52 10.56
N ALA A 106 6.42 -21.19 11.49
CA ALA A 106 5.49 -22.28 11.17
C ALA A 106 4.33 -21.78 10.28
N PRO A 107 3.64 -22.68 9.55
CA PRO A 107 2.47 -22.31 8.74
C PRO A 107 1.43 -21.52 9.54
N MET A 108 0.82 -20.51 8.93
CA MET A 108 -0.26 -19.70 9.54
C MET A 108 0.09 -19.15 10.94
N SER A 109 1.35 -18.81 11.18
CA SER A 109 1.87 -18.44 12.51
C SER A 109 2.74 -17.18 12.50
N LEU A 110 3.18 -16.76 13.67
CA LEU A 110 4.11 -15.66 13.89
C LEU A 110 5.32 -16.17 14.67
N ALA A 111 6.52 -15.84 14.22
CA ALA A 111 7.73 -16.02 15.00
C ALA A 111 8.48 -14.70 15.15
N SER A 112 9.24 -14.60 16.22
CA SER A 112 10.10 -13.44 16.49
C SER A 112 11.34 -13.82 17.29
N ARG A 113 12.32 -12.92 17.31
CA ARG A 113 13.62 -13.10 17.98
C ARG A 113 14.08 -11.78 18.61
N ASP A 114 14.79 -11.88 19.73
CA ASP A 114 15.54 -10.75 20.28
C ASP A 114 16.69 -10.40 19.34
N ALA A 115 16.52 -9.31 18.60
CA ALA A 115 17.47 -8.87 17.60
C ALA A 115 18.58 -8.04 18.22
N LEU A 116 18.29 -7.31 19.29
CA LEU A 116 19.27 -6.47 19.97
C LEU A 116 20.30 -7.33 20.71
N GLY A 117 19.84 -8.40 21.37
CA GLY A 117 20.71 -9.41 21.97
C GLY A 117 21.64 -10.06 20.95
N ALA A 118 21.13 -10.39 19.76
CA ALA A 118 21.91 -11.02 18.69
C ALA A 118 23.05 -10.16 18.13
N VAL A 119 22.94 -8.82 18.22
CA VAL A 119 23.99 -7.88 17.78
C VAL A 119 24.76 -7.26 18.96
N ASN A 120 24.84 -7.95 20.10
CA ASN A 120 25.54 -7.49 21.32
C ASN A 120 25.14 -6.06 21.73
N ARG A 121 23.86 -5.71 21.57
CA ARG A 121 23.31 -4.38 21.87
C ARG A 121 24.01 -3.22 21.13
N ALA A 122 24.54 -3.48 19.94
CA ALA A 122 25.04 -2.44 19.06
C ALA A 122 23.92 -1.47 18.62
N ARG A 123 24.31 -0.26 18.19
CA ARG A 123 23.35 0.77 17.71
C ARG A 123 22.75 0.38 16.37
N VAL A 124 21.53 -0.16 16.39
CA VAL A 124 20.74 -0.48 15.20
C VAL A 124 20.13 0.79 14.63
N GLY A 125 20.37 1.04 13.35
CA GLY A 125 19.75 2.14 12.58
C GLY A 125 18.66 1.70 11.63
N ALA A 126 18.74 0.46 11.13
CA ALA A 126 17.75 -0.10 10.21
C ALA A 126 17.65 -1.62 10.39
N VAL A 127 16.48 -2.16 10.05
CA VAL A 127 16.20 -3.60 9.99
C VAL A 127 15.53 -3.90 8.66
N THR A 128 15.97 -4.98 8.01
CA THR A 128 15.34 -5.54 6.81
C THR A 128 14.98 -7.00 7.10
N VAL A 129 13.80 -7.44 6.68
CA VAL A 129 13.34 -8.83 6.85
C VAL A 129 13.05 -9.44 5.49
N THR A 130 13.47 -10.69 5.29
CA THR A 130 13.17 -11.50 4.10
C THR A 130 12.77 -12.91 4.52
N CYS A 131 11.91 -13.57 3.74
CA CYS A 131 11.50 -14.95 3.93
C CYS A 131 11.40 -15.67 2.59
N ASP A 132 11.52 -16.99 2.56
CA ASP A 132 11.36 -17.83 1.37
C ASP A 132 9.89 -18.14 1.01
N GLN A 133 8.95 -17.73 1.86
CA GLN A 133 7.49 -17.77 1.64
C GLN A 133 6.89 -16.36 1.74
N SER A 134 5.61 -16.22 1.35
CA SER A 134 4.86 -14.97 1.57
C SER A 134 4.78 -14.65 3.07
N PHE A 135 5.08 -13.40 3.44
CA PHE A 135 5.27 -13.03 4.84
C PHE A 135 4.83 -11.60 5.15
N TYR A 136 4.57 -11.34 6.42
CA TYR A 136 4.37 -10.00 6.97
C TYR A 136 5.47 -9.68 7.98
N PRO A 137 6.40 -8.75 7.68
CA PRO A 137 7.50 -8.45 8.58
C PRO A 137 7.08 -7.45 9.66
N LEU A 138 7.61 -7.65 10.87
CA LEU A 138 7.35 -6.77 12.00
C LEU A 138 8.59 -6.61 12.88
N ALA A 139 8.69 -5.45 13.52
CA ALA A 139 9.56 -5.29 14.67
C ALA A 139 8.88 -4.49 15.77
N VAL A 140 9.29 -4.76 17.00
CA VAL A 140 8.82 -4.09 18.20
C VAL A 140 10.04 -3.57 18.92
N ALA A 141 10.10 -2.25 19.08
CA ALA A 141 11.21 -1.58 19.73
C ALA A 141 10.68 -0.79 20.92
N SER A 142 11.30 -0.96 22.09
CA SER A 142 10.95 -0.17 23.27
C SER A 142 12.05 0.83 23.59
N GLU A 143 11.64 2.00 24.10
CA GLU A 143 12.56 2.96 24.69
C GLU A 143 12.67 2.74 26.20
N GLY A 144 13.83 3.05 26.79
CA GLY A 144 14.01 3.01 28.25
C GLY A 144 13.24 4.06 29.04
N SER A 145 12.55 4.96 28.35
CA SER A 145 11.87 6.14 28.87
C SER A 145 10.47 5.85 29.46
N GLY A 146 10.03 4.59 29.45
CA GLY A 146 8.66 4.20 29.85
C GLY A 146 7.58 4.57 28.83
N LYS A 147 7.97 5.00 27.63
CA LYS A 147 7.02 5.18 26.51
C LYS A 147 6.55 3.83 25.99
N ALA A 148 5.34 3.83 25.41
CA ALA A 148 4.81 2.67 24.71
C ALA A 148 5.78 2.22 23.60
N PRO A 149 6.00 0.91 23.42
CA PRO A 149 6.86 0.39 22.37
C PRO A 149 6.31 0.74 20.99
N ILE A 150 7.24 0.95 20.06
CA ILE A 150 6.96 1.28 18.67
C ILE A 150 6.93 -0.01 17.86
N ILE A 151 5.83 -0.21 17.15
CA ILE A 151 5.68 -1.29 16.17
C ILE A 151 6.13 -0.76 14.81
N ALA A 152 7.29 -1.21 14.38
CA ALA A 152 7.85 -1.00 13.07
C ALA A 152 7.26 -2.01 12.07
N LYS A 153 6.89 -1.52 10.89
CA LYS A 153 6.25 -2.33 9.84
C LYS A 153 7.04 -2.27 8.54
N GLY A 154 6.85 -3.29 7.71
CA GLY A 154 7.42 -3.30 6.37
C GLY A 154 6.99 -2.09 5.57
N ILE A 155 7.97 -1.42 4.94
CA ILE A 155 7.74 -0.35 3.97
C ILE A 155 8.28 -0.76 2.60
N GLY A 156 7.72 -0.12 1.57
CA GLY A 156 8.06 -0.38 0.18
C GLY A 156 7.05 -1.29 -0.53
N PRO A 157 7.42 -1.82 -1.70
CA PRO A 157 6.50 -2.56 -2.54
C PRO A 157 6.31 -3.97 -2.00
N ASN A 158 5.08 -4.48 -2.05
CA ASN A 158 4.76 -5.82 -1.57
C ASN A 158 4.95 -6.94 -2.61
N ALA A 159 5.36 -6.56 -3.82
CA ALA A 159 5.78 -7.43 -4.90
C ALA A 159 6.97 -6.75 -5.62
N PRO A 160 7.71 -7.45 -6.50
CA PRO A 160 8.75 -6.82 -7.30
C PRO A 160 8.25 -5.58 -8.06
N CYS A 161 9.07 -4.53 -8.06
CA CYS A 161 8.79 -3.35 -8.87
C CYS A 161 8.76 -3.75 -10.36
N THR A 162 7.71 -3.35 -11.07
CA THR A 162 7.64 -3.50 -12.54
C THR A 162 8.74 -2.67 -13.21
N PHE A 163 9.03 -1.49 -12.66
CA PHE A 163 10.18 -0.68 -13.03
C PHE A 163 10.49 0.36 -11.95
N PHE A 164 11.66 0.98 -12.08
CA PHE A 164 12.15 2.02 -11.20
C PHE A 164 12.23 3.35 -11.94
N LEU A 165 11.81 4.42 -11.27
CA LEU A 165 11.97 5.79 -11.74
C LEU A 165 12.73 6.59 -10.70
N THR A 166 13.65 7.44 -11.12
CA THR A 166 14.36 8.34 -10.20
C THR A 166 13.84 9.76 -10.41
N ALA A 167 13.36 10.38 -9.33
CA ALA A 167 12.97 11.78 -9.29
C ALA A 167 14.22 12.67 -9.29
N LEU A 168 14.42 13.41 -10.37
CA LEU A 168 15.57 14.27 -10.58
C LEU A 168 15.17 15.74 -10.49
N LYS A 169 16.03 16.54 -9.86
CA LYS A 169 15.85 17.99 -9.79
C LYS A 169 16.00 18.60 -11.18
N GLN A 170 15.01 19.36 -11.59
CA GLN A 170 14.91 20.06 -12.86
C GLN A 170 15.48 21.49 -12.73
N PRO A 171 15.81 22.17 -13.85
CA PRO A 171 16.34 23.53 -13.83
C PRO A 171 15.42 24.56 -13.14
N ASN A 172 14.10 24.34 -13.19
CA ASN A 172 13.09 25.16 -12.51
C ASN A 172 12.98 24.85 -10.99
N GLY A 173 13.81 23.96 -10.46
CA GLY A 173 13.82 23.55 -9.06
C GLY A 173 12.86 22.42 -8.70
N HIS A 174 11.93 22.05 -9.60
CA HIS A 174 11.00 20.92 -9.39
C HIS A 174 11.76 19.59 -9.37
N PHE A 175 11.15 18.55 -8.81
CA PHE A 175 11.61 17.18 -9.01
C PHE A 175 10.65 16.48 -9.96
N ALA A 176 11.17 15.90 -11.03
CA ALA A 176 10.33 15.23 -12.03
C ALA A 176 10.89 13.87 -12.41
N THR A 177 9.99 12.98 -12.81
CA THR A 177 10.31 11.70 -13.43
C THR A 177 9.13 11.20 -14.26
N GLY A 178 9.36 10.23 -15.14
CA GLY A 178 8.29 9.66 -15.94
C GLY A 178 8.75 8.49 -16.80
N GLN A 179 7.76 7.76 -17.31
CA GLN A 179 7.89 6.64 -18.22
C GLN A 179 6.93 6.86 -19.39
N GLN A 180 7.44 6.86 -20.61
CA GLN A 180 6.62 6.92 -21.82
C GLN A 180 6.20 5.50 -22.25
N GLY A 181 5.04 5.40 -22.92
CA GLY A 181 4.48 4.14 -23.40
C GLY A 181 3.78 3.31 -22.33
N VAL A 182 3.40 2.08 -22.68
CA VAL A 182 2.77 1.12 -21.76
C VAL A 182 3.78 0.68 -20.72
N PHE A 183 3.44 0.86 -19.45
CA PHE A 183 4.26 0.40 -18.34
C PHE A 183 3.62 -0.76 -17.56
N HIS A 184 2.31 -0.95 -17.72
CA HIS A 184 1.61 -2.11 -17.17
C HIS A 184 0.40 -2.50 -18.02
N GLU A 185 0.25 -3.79 -18.30
CA GLU A 185 -0.97 -4.39 -18.85
C GLU A 185 -1.45 -5.44 -17.84
N ALA A 186 -2.64 -5.21 -17.28
CA ALA A 186 -3.17 -6.06 -16.24
C ALA A 186 -3.70 -7.37 -16.84
N THR A 187 -3.07 -8.48 -16.47
CA THR A 187 -3.45 -9.83 -16.88
C THR A 187 -3.71 -10.70 -15.67
N LYS A 188 -4.28 -11.90 -15.84
CA LYS A 188 -4.47 -12.80 -14.70
C LYS A 188 -3.15 -13.19 -14.02
N ALA A 189 -2.08 -13.34 -14.80
CA ALA A 189 -0.76 -13.69 -14.31
C ALA A 189 -0.01 -12.48 -13.70
N ASN A 190 -0.32 -11.27 -14.17
CA ASN A 190 0.28 -10.03 -13.69
C ASN A 190 -0.83 -8.97 -13.52
N PRO A 191 -1.64 -9.07 -12.43
CA PRO A 191 -2.85 -8.26 -12.29
C PRO A 191 -2.59 -6.84 -11.77
N LYS A 192 -1.38 -6.59 -11.24
CA LYS A 192 -0.99 -5.33 -10.62
C LYS A 192 0.43 -4.91 -11.02
N GLY A 193 0.59 -3.67 -11.45
CA GLY A 193 1.88 -3.05 -11.77
C GLY A 193 2.35 -2.19 -10.60
N ILE A 194 3.65 -2.20 -10.33
CA ILE A 194 4.26 -1.42 -9.24
C ILE A 194 5.38 -0.55 -9.80
N VAL A 195 5.23 0.77 -9.66
CA VAL A 195 6.24 1.76 -10.01
C VAL A 195 6.95 2.22 -8.74
N CYS A 196 8.25 1.93 -8.67
CA CYS A 196 9.06 2.28 -7.52
C CYS A 196 9.81 3.57 -7.78
N LEU A 197 9.53 4.60 -6.97
CA LEU A 197 10.11 5.93 -7.11
C LEU A 197 11.31 6.07 -6.19
N ARG A 198 12.45 6.48 -6.75
CA ARG A 198 13.69 6.75 -6.03
C ARG A 198 14.03 8.23 -6.03
N SER A 199 14.87 8.63 -5.09
CA SER A 199 15.60 9.90 -5.13
C SER A 199 17.01 9.73 -4.57
N THR A 200 17.87 10.71 -4.82
CA THR A 200 19.22 10.80 -4.23
C THR A 200 19.23 11.54 -2.90
N GLN A 201 18.10 12.15 -2.50
CA GLN A 201 17.95 12.83 -1.22
C GLN A 201 16.51 12.72 -0.68
N ASN A 202 16.32 13.02 0.60
CA ASN A 202 14.97 13.26 1.15
C ASN A 202 14.35 14.50 0.49
N LEU A 203 13.04 14.46 0.21
CA LEU A 203 12.34 15.56 -0.45
C LEU A 203 11.25 16.13 0.47
N ASN A 204 11.23 17.46 0.57
CA ASN A 204 10.15 18.23 1.20
C ASN A 204 9.33 18.87 0.09
N ILE A 205 8.12 18.36 -0.13
CA ILE A 205 7.31 18.65 -1.30
C ILE A 205 6.05 19.42 -0.89
N ALA A 206 5.83 20.58 -1.51
CA ALA A 206 4.64 21.40 -1.34
C ALA A 206 3.45 20.85 -2.14
N LYS A 207 3.73 20.27 -3.32
CA LYS A 207 2.72 19.74 -4.25
C LYS A 207 3.29 18.60 -5.07
N ALA A 208 2.54 17.51 -5.22
CA ALA A 208 2.86 16.40 -6.10
C ALA A 208 1.74 16.20 -7.13
N VAL A 209 2.11 16.12 -8.41
CA VAL A 209 1.19 15.91 -9.53
C VAL A 209 1.57 14.60 -10.22
N TYR A 210 0.63 13.66 -10.18
CA TYR A 210 0.72 12.36 -10.83
C TYR A 210 -0.14 12.40 -12.08
N GLU A 211 0.45 12.09 -13.23
CA GLU A 211 -0.24 12.05 -14.53
C GLU A 211 0.01 10.68 -15.15
N TRP A 212 -1.02 10.06 -15.72
CA TRP A 212 -0.88 8.80 -16.48
C TRP A 212 -2.10 8.57 -17.36
N ASP A 213 -1.94 7.73 -18.36
CA ASP A 213 -3.04 7.30 -19.22
C ASP A 213 -3.55 5.91 -18.82
N VAL A 214 -4.86 5.72 -18.90
CA VAL A 214 -5.54 4.44 -18.63
C VAL A 214 -6.41 4.07 -19.82
N TYR A 215 -6.08 2.96 -20.48
CA TYR A 215 -6.98 2.28 -21.41
C TYR A 215 -7.92 1.37 -20.61
N VAL A 216 -9.22 1.59 -20.77
CA VAL A 216 -10.26 0.89 -20.01
C VAL A 216 -10.59 -0.43 -20.70
N GLY A 217 -10.19 -1.53 -20.06
CA GLY A 217 -10.56 -2.87 -20.50
C GLY A 217 -11.98 -3.26 -20.10
N PRO A 218 -12.31 -4.56 -20.17
CA PRO A 218 -13.55 -5.08 -19.62
C PRO A 218 -13.67 -4.78 -18.12
N TRP A 219 -14.89 -4.52 -17.66
CA TRP A 219 -15.20 -4.45 -16.23
C TRP A 219 -15.23 -5.85 -15.62
N SER A 220 -14.90 -5.97 -14.33
CA SER A 220 -15.00 -7.25 -13.62
C SER A 220 -16.42 -7.84 -13.74
N SER A 221 -16.49 -9.11 -14.13
CA SER A 221 -17.74 -9.87 -14.14
C SER A 221 -18.14 -10.34 -12.73
N ARG A 222 -17.21 -10.33 -11.77
CA ARG A 222 -17.44 -10.74 -10.37
C ARG A 222 -18.31 -9.71 -9.64
N ASP A 223 -17.97 -8.43 -9.76
CA ASP A 223 -18.77 -7.34 -9.22
C ASP A 223 -18.80 -6.13 -10.16
N LYS A 224 -19.96 -5.92 -10.80
CA LYS A 224 -20.23 -4.76 -11.67
C LYS A 224 -20.28 -3.42 -10.93
N SER A 225 -20.25 -3.43 -9.60
CA SER A 225 -20.21 -2.26 -8.73
C SER A 225 -18.85 -2.08 -8.03
N GLY A 226 -17.89 -2.96 -8.36
CA GLY A 226 -16.62 -3.06 -7.68
C GLY A 226 -15.68 -1.90 -7.95
N ILE A 227 -14.66 -1.75 -7.11
CA ILE A 227 -13.69 -0.67 -7.10
C ILE A 227 -12.45 -1.12 -7.88
N HIS A 228 -12.18 -0.44 -8.99
CA HIS A 228 -11.05 -0.72 -9.88
C HIS A 228 -9.98 0.35 -9.63
N ASN A 229 -8.81 -0.06 -9.13
CA ASN A 229 -7.72 0.85 -8.78
C ASN A 229 -7.06 1.43 -10.05
N LEU A 230 -7.14 2.74 -10.23
CA LEU A 230 -6.47 3.47 -11.31
C LEU A 230 -5.04 3.84 -10.93
N GLY A 231 -4.76 4.02 -9.63
CA GLY A 231 -3.48 4.45 -9.10
C GLY A 231 -3.53 4.59 -7.58
N TYR A 232 -2.60 3.93 -6.89
CA TYR A 232 -2.45 3.97 -5.43
C TYR A 232 -1.03 4.43 -5.06
N PHE A 233 -0.91 5.65 -4.54
CA PHE A 233 0.34 6.35 -4.26
C PHE A 233 0.55 6.44 -2.75
N PHE A 234 1.66 5.90 -2.25
CA PHE A 234 1.94 5.91 -0.82
C PHE A 234 3.43 6.03 -0.50
N LEU A 235 3.72 6.76 0.57
CA LEU A 235 5.03 6.81 1.21
C LEU A 235 5.25 5.59 2.10
N ASP A 236 4.20 5.25 2.84
CA ASP A 236 4.10 4.09 3.70
C ASP A 236 2.71 3.51 3.50
N ARG A 237 2.64 2.19 3.31
CA ARG A 237 1.36 1.48 3.16
C ARG A 237 0.57 1.51 4.47
N TYR A 238 1.23 1.70 5.61
CA TYR A 238 0.64 1.65 6.94
C TYR A 238 0.76 3.01 7.62
N ARG A 239 -0.28 3.42 8.35
CA ARG A 239 -0.30 4.64 9.17
C ARG A 239 -0.28 5.93 8.36
N SER A 240 -1.37 6.20 7.66
CA SER A 240 -1.56 7.56 7.18
C SER A 240 -0.43 7.97 6.24
N GLY A 241 -0.08 7.08 5.30
CA GLY A 241 0.98 7.28 4.32
C GLY A 241 0.46 7.29 2.87
N VAL A 242 -0.86 7.15 2.68
CA VAL A 242 -1.50 7.21 1.36
C VAL A 242 -1.62 8.66 0.93
N ILE A 243 -0.79 9.02 -0.04
CA ILE A 243 -0.87 10.30 -0.74
C ILE A 243 -2.16 10.35 -1.53
N GLY A 244 -2.50 9.27 -2.25
CA GLY A 244 -3.75 9.17 -3.01
C GLY A 244 -4.08 7.75 -3.44
N ASN A 245 -5.37 7.40 -3.37
CA ASN A 245 -5.94 6.17 -3.91
C ASN A 245 -7.06 6.56 -4.88
N VAL A 246 -6.80 6.42 -6.17
CA VAL A 246 -7.64 6.86 -7.29
C VAL A 246 -8.32 5.65 -7.90
N ASN A 247 -9.65 5.67 -7.97
CA ASN A 247 -10.43 4.51 -8.39
C ASN A 247 -11.54 4.88 -9.36
N ALA A 248 -11.89 3.93 -10.21
CA ALA A 248 -13.14 3.89 -10.95
C ALA A 248 -14.05 2.79 -10.38
N LEU A 249 -15.29 3.14 -10.09
CA LEU A 249 -16.29 2.20 -9.62
C LEU A 249 -17.08 1.71 -10.85
N GLY A 250 -17.35 0.41 -10.88
CA GLY A 250 -17.95 -0.27 -12.03
C GLY A 250 -19.30 0.33 -12.49
N PRO A 251 -19.81 -0.14 -13.65
CA PRO A 251 -20.94 0.47 -14.36
C PRO A 251 -22.21 0.64 -13.52
N ASN A 252 -22.44 -0.21 -12.52
CA ASN A 252 -23.62 -0.08 -11.65
C ASN A 252 -23.53 1.13 -10.69
N LYS A 253 -22.33 1.64 -10.41
CA LYS A 253 -22.13 2.85 -9.59
C LYS A 253 -21.74 4.05 -10.43
N SER A 254 -20.98 3.86 -11.51
CA SER A 254 -20.58 4.93 -12.44
C SER A 254 -19.96 6.12 -11.69
N GLN A 255 -18.97 5.86 -10.85
CA GLN A 255 -18.35 6.85 -9.99
C GLN A 255 -16.83 6.81 -10.11
N LEU A 256 -16.20 7.97 -10.01
CA LEU A 256 -14.80 8.12 -9.70
C LEU A 256 -14.65 8.39 -8.20
N LYS A 257 -13.58 7.90 -7.59
CA LYS A 257 -13.29 8.12 -6.17
C LYS A 257 -11.80 8.42 -5.97
N ILE A 258 -11.50 9.43 -5.17
CA ILE A 258 -10.17 9.62 -4.58
C ILE A 258 -10.25 9.49 -3.08
N MET A 259 -9.22 8.90 -2.48
CA MET A 259 -9.03 8.83 -1.03
C MET A 259 -7.59 9.17 -0.69
N GLN A 260 -7.36 9.83 0.43
CA GLN A 260 -6.03 10.02 1.01
C GLN A 260 -6.12 9.89 2.51
N ASN A 261 -5.03 9.48 3.15
CA ASN A 261 -4.92 9.49 4.60
C ASN A 261 -3.58 10.05 5.10
N ILE A 262 -2.79 10.69 4.25
CA ILE A 262 -1.43 11.04 4.60
C ILE A 262 -1.37 12.01 5.79
N SER A 263 -0.54 11.68 6.78
CA SER A 263 -0.36 12.42 8.04
C SER A 263 -1.64 12.61 8.89
N MET A 264 -2.67 11.80 8.65
CA MET A 264 -3.90 11.79 9.45
C MET A 264 -3.80 10.83 10.65
N ALA A 265 -4.78 10.84 11.56
CA ALA A 265 -4.83 9.87 12.65
C ALA A 265 -5.09 8.45 12.11
N PRO A 266 -4.57 7.38 12.77
CA PRO A 266 -4.88 6.00 12.39
C PRO A 266 -6.39 5.76 12.24
N GLY A 267 -6.78 5.01 11.21
CA GLY A 267 -8.19 4.69 10.93
C GLY A 267 -8.99 5.83 10.28
N THR A 268 -8.40 7.00 10.05
CA THR A 268 -9.06 8.13 9.38
C THR A 268 -8.60 8.28 7.93
N ASN A 269 -9.49 8.79 7.08
CA ASN A 269 -9.17 9.18 5.71
C ASN A 269 -10.11 10.31 5.28
N THR A 270 -9.73 11.03 4.22
CA THR A 270 -10.67 11.87 3.46
C THR A 270 -10.88 11.29 2.08
N ASN A 271 -12.10 11.39 1.57
CA ASN A 271 -12.41 10.94 0.21
C ASN A 271 -13.41 11.89 -0.46
N ALA A 272 -13.36 11.92 -1.79
CA ALA A 272 -14.38 12.55 -2.62
C ALA A 272 -14.75 11.63 -3.78
N LYS A 273 -15.93 11.89 -4.36
CA LYS A 273 -16.47 11.14 -5.48
C LYS A 273 -17.10 12.08 -6.50
N ALA A 274 -17.09 11.67 -7.76
CA ALA A 274 -17.84 12.31 -8.83
C ALA A 274 -18.55 11.24 -9.67
N GLY A 275 -19.74 11.56 -10.18
CA GLY A 275 -20.46 10.68 -11.10
C GLY A 275 -19.80 10.72 -12.47
N TYR A 276 -19.20 9.61 -12.89
CA TYR A 276 -18.67 9.43 -14.24
C TYR A 276 -18.44 7.93 -14.51
N LEU A 277 -18.87 7.46 -15.68
CA LEU A 277 -18.59 6.11 -16.15
C LEU A 277 -17.47 6.14 -17.18
N MET A 278 -16.35 5.50 -16.87
CA MET A 278 -15.31 5.25 -17.86
C MET A 278 -15.80 4.19 -18.87
N ILE A 279 -15.65 4.48 -20.17
CA ILE A 279 -16.17 3.64 -21.24
C ILE A 279 -15.09 2.65 -21.68
N THR A 280 -15.43 1.36 -21.73
CA THR A 280 -14.54 0.31 -22.24
C THR A 280 -14.09 0.63 -23.67
N GLY A 281 -12.80 0.41 -23.95
CA GLY A 281 -12.18 0.71 -25.25
C GLY A 281 -11.68 2.15 -25.40
N GLN A 282 -11.88 3.02 -24.41
CA GLN A 282 -11.37 4.39 -24.41
C GLN A 282 -10.10 4.51 -23.58
N THR A 283 -9.24 5.46 -23.96
CA THR A 283 -8.08 5.87 -23.19
C THR A 283 -8.33 7.23 -22.55
N TYR A 284 -8.12 7.30 -21.24
CA TYR A 284 -8.28 8.52 -20.46
C TYR A 284 -6.94 8.98 -19.92
N HIS A 285 -6.73 10.28 -19.92
CA HIS A 285 -5.61 10.90 -19.21
C HIS A 285 -6.08 11.28 -17.80
N VAL A 286 -5.43 10.71 -16.79
CA VAL A 286 -5.73 10.90 -15.37
C VAL A 286 -4.69 11.83 -14.77
N ILE A 287 -5.16 12.89 -14.11
CA ILE A 287 -4.31 13.82 -13.37
C ILE A 287 -4.78 13.80 -11.92
N TYR A 288 -3.89 13.37 -11.02
CA TYR A 288 -4.11 13.42 -9.59
C TYR A 288 -3.10 14.39 -8.95
N THR A 289 -3.60 15.37 -8.24
CA THR A 289 -2.79 16.36 -7.53
C THR A 289 -3.01 16.23 -6.04
N TYR A 290 -1.92 16.09 -5.28
CA TYR A 290 -1.90 16.33 -3.84
C TYR A 290 -1.16 17.64 -3.58
N ASP A 291 -1.90 18.67 -3.18
CA ASP A 291 -1.40 19.99 -2.84
C ASP A 291 -1.39 20.17 -1.32
N ALA A 292 -0.23 19.95 -0.73
CA ALA A 292 -0.06 20.04 0.71
C ALA A 292 -0.17 21.50 1.19
N SER A 293 0.33 22.45 0.39
CA SER A 293 0.31 23.88 0.71
C SER A 293 -1.11 24.44 0.74
N ASN A 294 -1.95 24.03 -0.21
CA ASN A 294 -3.34 24.46 -0.29
C ASN A 294 -4.31 23.50 0.43
N LYS A 295 -3.80 22.46 1.09
CA LYS A 295 -4.59 21.43 1.80
C LYS A 295 -5.68 20.83 0.93
N GLN A 296 -5.35 20.47 -0.30
CA GLN A 296 -6.32 19.97 -1.28
C GLN A 296 -5.76 18.76 -2.03
N ALA A 297 -6.63 17.77 -2.26
CA ALA A 297 -6.38 16.72 -3.24
C ALA A 297 -7.42 16.83 -4.36
N THR A 298 -6.96 16.80 -5.61
CA THR A 298 -7.80 17.03 -6.80
C THR A 298 -7.59 15.92 -7.80
N MET A 299 -8.66 15.49 -8.45
CA MET A 299 -8.64 14.57 -9.57
C MET A 299 -9.30 15.20 -10.78
N GLN A 300 -8.59 15.14 -11.91
CA GLN A 300 -9.09 15.53 -13.21
C GLN A 300 -8.97 14.32 -14.14
N LEU A 301 -10.05 14.05 -14.88
CA LEU A 301 -10.09 13.03 -15.91
C LEU A 301 -10.30 13.70 -17.25
N GLN A 302 -9.48 13.34 -18.24
CA GLN A 302 -9.58 13.86 -19.59
C GLN A 302 -9.79 12.74 -20.60
N LEU A 303 -10.60 13.01 -21.62
CA LEU A 303 -10.82 12.15 -22.79
C LEU A 303 -10.60 13.00 -24.03
N ALA A 304 -9.70 12.57 -24.93
CA ALA A 304 -9.33 13.33 -26.13
C ALA A 304 -8.94 14.80 -25.82
N GLY A 305 -8.21 15.02 -24.72
CA GLY A 305 -7.77 16.34 -24.26
C GLY A 305 -8.85 17.22 -23.61
N GLN A 306 -10.10 16.76 -23.53
CA GLN A 306 -11.19 17.48 -22.88
C GLN A 306 -11.42 16.96 -21.46
N THR A 307 -11.63 17.87 -20.51
CA THR A 307 -11.95 17.49 -19.12
C THR A 307 -13.37 16.95 -19.04
N VAL A 308 -13.51 15.68 -18.63
CA VAL A 308 -14.80 14.99 -18.50
C VAL A 308 -15.23 14.81 -17.04
N ALA A 309 -14.29 14.90 -16.10
CA ALA A 309 -14.58 14.98 -14.67
C ALA A 309 -13.48 15.80 -13.97
N ASN A 310 -13.86 16.58 -12.97
CA ASN A 310 -12.95 17.31 -12.09
C ASN A 310 -13.57 17.48 -10.71
N PHE A 311 -12.91 17.02 -9.66
CA PHE A 311 -13.40 17.14 -8.29
C PHE A 311 -12.26 17.11 -7.28
N SER A 312 -12.49 17.67 -6.10
CA SER A 312 -11.49 17.77 -5.05
C SER A 312 -12.04 17.43 -3.66
N VAL A 313 -11.11 17.23 -2.73
CA VAL A 313 -11.36 17.04 -1.31
C VAL A 313 -10.35 17.85 -0.50
N ASN A 314 -10.76 18.33 0.67
CA ASN A 314 -9.84 18.93 1.63
C ASN A 314 -8.87 17.84 2.11
N ALA A 315 -7.58 18.04 1.86
CA ALA A 315 -6.52 17.21 2.40
C ALA A 315 -6.13 17.69 3.81
N GLN A 316 -5.53 16.82 4.61
CA GLN A 316 -5.04 17.15 5.95
C GLN A 316 -3.54 16.81 6.06
N PRO A 317 -2.67 17.54 5.33
CA PRO A 317 -1.23 17.29 5.27
C PRO A 317 -0.50 17.66 6.58
N GLY A 318 -0.84 16.99 7.68
CA GLY A 318 -0.17 17.07 8.98
C GLY A 318 0.23 18.47 9.46
N ASN A 319 1.20 18.51 10.37
CA ASN A 319 1.87 19.76 10.72
C ASN A 319 2.85 20.15 9.60
N ASN A 320 2.88 21.45 9.26
CA ASN A 320 3.72 22.06 8.21
C ASN A 320 3.27 21.94 6.75
N GLN A 321 2.12 21.35 6.40
CA GLN A 321 1.60 21.42 5.01
C GLN A 321 2.65 20.95 3.97
N THR A 322 3.37 19.88 4.30
CA THR A 322 4.51 19.37 3.50
C THR A 322 4.39 17.87 3.37
N LEU A 323 4.58 17.34 2.16
CA LEU A 323 4.82 15.93 1.93
C LEU A 323 6.31 15.63 2.12
N ILE A 324 6.65 14.73 3.05
CA ILE A 324 8.04 14.37 3.34
C ILE A 324 8.33 12.99 2.75
N PHE A 325 9.00 12.98 1.60
CA PHE A 325 9.51 11.77 0.96
C PHE A 325 10.86 11.41 1.58
N ARG A 326 10.87 10.40 2.45
CA ARG A 326 12.11 9.90 3.07
C ARG A 326 12.68 8.80 2.21
N GLN A 327 13.99 8.84 1.97
CA GLN A 327 14.71 7.74 1.35
C GLN A 327 14.78 6.55 2.30
N PHE A 328 14.58 5.37 1.76
CA PHE A 328 14.75 4.11 2.44
C PHE A 328 15.22 3.01 1.48
N GLY A 329 15.34 1.79 2.00
CA GLY A 329 15.73 0.61 1.25
C GLY A 329 17.25 0.43 1.11
N THR A 330 17.64 -0.81 0.85
CA THR A 330 19.01 -1.26 0.57
C THR A 330 19.06 -1.97 -0.78
N GLY A 331 20.27 -2.23 -1.31
CA GLY A 331 20.43 -2.99 -2.55
C GLY A 331 19.63 -2.41 -3.72
N ASN A 332 18.74 -3.23 -4.30
CA ASN A 332 17.85 -2.82 -5.40
C ASN A 332 16.69 -1.91 -4.96
N LEU A 333 16.50 -1.64 -3.67
CA LEU A 333 15.55 -0.65 -3.15
C LEU A 333 16.26 0.61 -2.63
N ALA A 334 17.59 0.71 -2.77
CA ALA A 334 18.34 1.87 -2.29
C ALA A 334 17.79 3.19 -2.86
N GLY A 335 17.48 4.12 -1.96
CA GLY A 335 16.97 5.45 -2.29
C GLY A 335 15.49 5.47 -2.68
N LEU A 336 14.73 4.39 -2.43
CA LEU A 336 13.29 4.36 -2.62
C LEU A 336 12.63 5.42 -1.73
N ILE A 337 11.66 6.15 -2.27
CA ILE A 337 10.92 7.21 -1.56
C ILE A 337 9.41 7.02 -1.58
N SER A 338 8.89 6.19 -2.49
CA SER A 338 7.46 5.93 -2.67
C SER A 338 7.27 4.70 -3.54
N SER A 339 6.16 4.00 -3.36
CA SER A 339 5.69 2.93 -4.23
C SER A 339 4.30 3.27 -4.75
N ASN A 340 4.11 3.13 -6.06
CA ASN A 340 2.86 3.46 -6.73
C ASN A 340 2.30 2.21 -7.41
N GLU A 341 1.04 1.89 -7.16
CA GLU A 341 0.42 0.66 -7.65
C GLU A 341 -0.72 0.92 -8.61
N PHE A 342 -0.80 0.13 -9.67
CA PHE A 342 -1.77 0.27 -10.76
C PHE A 342 -2.46 -1.08 -11.00
N GLY A 343 -3.79 -1.10 -10.94
CA GLY A 343 -4.56 -2.35 -10.87
C GLY A 343 -4.66 -2.92 -9.45
N ASN A 344 -5.29 -4.08 -9.35
CA ASN A 344 -5.59 -4.80 -8.10
C ASN A 344 -5.35 -6.30 -8.31
N TYR A 345 -5.11 -7.05 -7.23
CA TYR A 345 -4.99 -8.51 -7.31
C TYR A 345 -6.34 -9.18 -7.63
N LEU A 346 -6.30 -10.39 -8.21
CA LEU A 346 -7.51 -11.16 -8.55
C LEU A 346 -8.34 -11.55 -7.31
N ASN A 347 -7.67 -11.81 -6.20
CA ASN A 347 -8.24 -12.29 -4.94
C ASN A 347 -8.36 -11.18 -3.89
N GLN A 348 -8.26 -9.91 -4.28
CA GLN A 348 -8.40 -8.80 -3.35
C GLN A 348 -9.80 -8.81 -2.73
N HIS A 349 -9.87 -8.55 -1.42
CA HIS A 349 -11.13 -8.50 -0.67
C HIS A 349 -12.12 -7.52 -1.31
N HIS A 350 -13.42 -7.82 -1.24
CA HIS A 350 -14.44 -6.93 -1.77
C HIS A 350 -14.50 -5.59 -1.01
N PRO A 351 -14.78 -4.45 -1.66
CA PRO A 351 -15.28 -4.33 -3.03
C PRO A 351 -14.20 -4.17 -4.11
N GLU A 352 -12.92 -4.34 -3.80
CA GLU A 352 -11.83 -4.15 -4.76
C GLU A 352 -11.83 -5.24 -5.85
N GLU A 353 -11.71 -4.82 -7.11
CA GLU A 353 -11.74 -5.69 -8.28
C GLU A 353 -10.50 -5.50 -9.15
N ALA A 354 -10.01 -6.59 -9.73
CA ALA A 354 -8.89 -6.57 -10.67
C ALA A 354 -9.29 -5.91 -12.00
N THR A 355 -8.34 -5.19 -12.60
CA THR A 355 -8.52 -4.46 -13.87
C THR A 355 -8.07 -5.29 -15.08
N ILE A 356 -8.43 -6.57 -15.15
CA ILE A 356 -7.92 -7.47 -16.20
C ILE A 356 -8.28 -6.94 -17.59
N GLY A 357 -7.28 -6.81 -18.47
CA GLY A 357 -7.38 -6.25 -19.82
C GLY A 357 -7.23 -4.73 -19.90
N TRP A 358 -6.99 -4.04 -18.78
CA TRP A 358 -6.70 -2.61 -18.75
C TRP A 358 -5.20 -2.36 -18.97
N LYS A 359 -4.86 -1.19 -19.51
CA LYS A 359 -3.46 -0.79 -19.73
C LYS A 359 -3.18 0.57 -19.09
N TYR A 360 -2.00 0.70 -18.52
CA TYR A 360 -1.51 1.91 -17.88
C TYR A 360 -0.26 2.40 -18.61
N MET A 361 -0.25 3.68 -18.97
CA MET A 361 0.72 4.26 -19.89
C MET A 361 1.17 5.65 -19.44
N ASN A 362 2.29 6.13 -19.99
CA ASN A 362 2.70 7.53 -19.97
C ASN A 362 2.74 8.15 -18.55
N PHE A 363 3.23 7.40 -17.56
CA PHE A 363 3.32 7.87 -16.19
C PHE A 363 4.28 9.06 -16.08
N LYS A 364 3.87 10.09 -15.34
CA LYS A 364 4.69 11.25 -15.00
C LYS A 364 4.40 11.67 -13.57
N LEU A 365 5.46 12.08 -12.89
CA LEU A 365 5.40 12.71 -11.58
C LEU A 365 6.15 14.04 -11.66
N ASP A 366 5.48 15.12 -11.26
CA ASP A 366 6.09 16.43 -11.03
C ASP A 366 5.86 16.83 -9.56
N MET A 367 6.92 17.19 -8.87
CA MET A 367 6.90 17.57 -7.46
C MET A 367 7.49 18.96 -7.29
N THR A 368 6.66 19.88 -6.80
CA THR A 368 7.09 21.23 -6.42
C THR A 368 7.69 21.19 -5.02
N PRO A 369 8.97 21.55 -4.83
CA PRO A 369 9.56 21.62 -3.50
C PRO A 369 8.88 22.70 -2.65
N LYS A 370 9.01 22.56 -1.33
CA LYS A 370 8.60 23.58 -0.38
C LYS A 370 9.63 24.69 -0.21
#